data_AF-A0A8X6LCJ0-F1
#
_entry.id   AF-A0A8X6LCJ0-F1
#
_cell.length_a   1.000
_cell.length_b   1.000
_cell.length_c   1.000
_cell.angle_alpha   90.00
_cell.angle_beta   90.00
_cell.angle_gamma   90.00
#
_symmetry.space_group_name_H-M   'P 1'
#
loop_
_entity.id
_entity.type
_entity.pdbx_description
1 polymer ?
#
loop_
_entity_poly.entity_id
_entity_poly.type
_entity_poly.pdbx_seq_one_letter_code
_entity_poly.pdbx_strand_id
1 'polypeptide(L)' 'MVYPNIPKNFKDQDWLSHRAILEYINDLFEKLNVTIQKQFPGQEYAYKSTDCILNDDEAVQYPIEFLNSIQTPDLQATT' A
#
# COMPACT_ATOMS: atom_id res chain seq x y z
N MET A 1 16.54 -6.93 4.26
CA MET A 1 15.18 -7.01 3.71
C MET A 1 14.18 -6.77 4.83
N VAL A 2 13.21 -5.89 4.63
CA VAL A 2 12.31 -5.39 5.68
C VAL A 2 11.25 -6.42 6.11
N TYR A 3 11.01 -7.48 5.34
CA TYR A 3 10.02 -8.53 5.66
C TYR A 3 10.63 -9.93 5.72
N PRO A 4 11.15 -10.36 6.88
CA PRO A 4 11.61 -11.74 7.05
C PRO A 4 10.41 -12.70 7.19
N ASN A 5 10.49 -13.88 6.54
CA ASN A 5 9.56 -15.00 6.72
C ASN A 5 8.07 -14.65 6.53
N ILE A 6 7.74 -13.93 5.44
CA ILE A 6 6.35 -13.56 5.09
C ILE A 6 5.35 -14.74 5.20
N PRO A 7 5.65 -15.96 4.74
CA PRO A 7 4.69 -17.08 4.85
C PRO A 7 4.25 -17.43 6.28
N LYS A 8 5.03 -17.05 7.30
CA LYS A 8 4.68 -17.26 8.72
C LYS A 8 3.91 -16.08 9.31
N ASN A 9 4.20 -14.86 8.87
CA ASN A 9 3.72 -13.63 9.50
C ASN A 9 2.61 -12.93 8.71
N PHE A 10 2.22 -13.40 7.53
CA PHE A 10 1.24 -12.72 6.67
C PHE A 10 -0.15 -12.53 7.28
N LYS A 11 -0.50 -13.28 8.34
CA LYS A 11 -1.76 -13.13 9.08
C LYS A 11 -1.66 -12.16 10.26
N ASP A 12 -0.45 -11.74 10.61
CA ASP A 12 -0.20 -10.85 11.73
C ASP A 12 -0.24 -9.39 11.23
N GLN A 13 -1.37 -8.74 11.50
CA GLN A 13 -1.65 -7.39 11.03
C GLN A 13 -0.75 -6.35 11.71
N ASP A 14 -0.41 -6.56 12.99
CA ASP A 14 0.51 -5.69 13.72
C ASP A 14 1.93 -5.84 13.16
N TRP A 15 2.36 -7.07 12.85
CA TRP A 15 3.68 -7.28 12.28
C TRP A 15 3.84 -6.64 10.88
N LEU A 16 2.77 -6.63 10.08
CA LEU A 16 2.74 -6.00 8.77
C LEU A 16 2.69 -4.47 8.85
N SER A 17 1.92 -3.90 9.78
CA SER A 17 1.69 -2.45 9.90
C SER A 17 2.93 -1.67 10.34
N HIS A 18 3.81 -2.28 11.13
CA HIS A 18 5.05 -1.66 11.59
C HIS A 18 6.19 -1.67 10.55
N ARG A 19 5.93 -2.14 9.33
CA ARG A 19 6.95 -2.30 8.29
C ARG A 19 6.55 -1.51 7.05
N ALA A 20 7.44 -0.62 6.61
CA ALA A 20 7.31 0.13 5.36
C ALA A 20 8.55 -0.10 4.49
N ILE A 21 8.35 -0.20 3.17
CA ILE A 21 9.45 -0.25 2.20
C ILE A 21 9.74 1.18 1.75
N LEU A 22 10.90 1.69 2.13
CA LEU A 22 11.41 2.98 1.65
C LEU A 22 12.62 2.68 0.76
N GLU A 23 12.50 2.98 -0.53
CA GLU A 23 13.56 2.83 -1.53
C GLU A 23 13.71 4.14 -2.31
N TYR A 24 14.95 4.49 -2.65
CA TYR A 24 15.30 5.78 -3.24
C TYR A 24 15.00 5.86 -4.75
N ILE A 25 14.73 4.72 -5.41
CA ILE A 25 14.55 4.63 -6.87
C ILE A 25 13.33 3.76 -7.22
N ASN A 26 12.37 4.34 -7.94
CA ASN A 26 11.11 3.67 -8.31
C ASN A 26 11.31 2.35 -9.09
N ASP A 27 12.29 2.27 -10.00
CA ASP A 27 12.52 1.06 -10.81
C ASP A 27 13.05 -0.13 -9.97
N LEU A 28 13.76 0.18 -8.87
CA LEU A 28 14.19 -0.81 -7.89
C LEU A 28 13.04 -1.17 -6.94
N PHE A 29 12.23 -0.18 -6.58
CA PHE A 29 11.02 -0.35 -5.77
C PHE A 29 9.99 -1.27 -6.43
N GLU A 30 9.75 -1.14 -7.74
CA GLU A 30 8.81 -2.00 -8.46
C GLU A 30 9.24 -3.47 -8.41
N LYS A 31 10.53 -3.75 -8.66
CA LYS A 31 11.10 -5.10 -8.58
C LYS A 31 10.99 -5.68 -7.16
N LEU A 32 11.20 -4.85 -6.14
CA LEU A 32 11.08 -5.25 -4.74
C LEU A 32 9.63 -5.53 -4.34
N ASN A 33 8.68 -4.70 -4.75
CA ASN A 33 7.26 -4.92 -4.51
C ASN A 33 6.79 -6.23 -5.14
N VAL A 34 7.18 -6.51 -6.39
CA VAL A 34 6.86 -7.79 -7.05
C VAL A 34 7.48 -8.97 -6.30
N THR A 35 8.74 -8.83 -5.85
CA THR A 35 9.44 -9.90 -5.11
C THR A 35 8.79 -10.20 -3.77
N ILE A 36 8.32 -9.16 -3.07
CA ILE A 36 7.65 -9.29 -1.77
C ILE A 36 6.24 -9.83 -1.94
N GLN A 37 5.47 -9.35 -2.93
CA GLN A 37 4.14 -9.86 -3.24
C GLN A 37 4.15 -11.38 -3.51
N LYS A 38 5.13 -11.88 -4.26
CA LYS A 38 5.27 -13.32 -4.55
C LYS A 38 5.55 -14.21 -3.33
N GLN A 39 5.94 -13.63 -2.19
CA GLN A 39 6.15 -14.38 -0.95
C GLN A 39 4.87 -14.55 -0.14
N PHE A 40 3.81 -13.79 -0.45
CA PHE A 40 2.52 -13.96 0.20
C PHE A 40 1.85 -15.24 -0.30
N PRO A 41 1.37 -16.10 0.61
CA PRO A 41 0.61 -17.27 0.21
C PRO A 41 -0.79 -16.85 -0.27
N GLY A 42 -1.21 -17.34 -1.42
CA GLY A 42 -2.53 -17.07 -1.96
C GLY A 42 -2.54 -16.98 -3.48
N GLN A 43 -3.74 -16.71 -4.03
CA GLN A 43 -3.89 -16.42 -5.44
C GLN A 43 -3.67 -14.93 -5.68
N GLU A 44 -2.88 -14.61 -6.71
CA GLU A 44 -2.69 -13.24 -7.17
C GLU A 44 -3.95 -12.75 -7.89
N TYR A 45 -4.34 -11.51 -7.59
CA TYR A 45 -5.45 -10.83 -8.25
C TYR A 45 -4.94 -9.50 -8.81
N ALA A 46 -5.11 -9.32 -10.12
CA ALA A 46 -4.83 -8.06 -10.78
C ALA A 46 -6.09 -7.20 -10.77
N TYR A 47 -5.97 -5.97 -10.25
CA TYR A 47 -7.02 -4.96 -10.30
C TYR A 47 -6.69 -3.97 -11.41
N LYS A 48 -7.69 -3.63 -12.22
CA LYS A 48 -7.52 -2.60 -13.25
C LYS A 48 -7.58 -1.22 -12.59
N SER A 49 -6.51 -0.44 -12.69
CA SER A 49 -6.56 0.97 -12.31
C SER A 49 -7.50 1.73 -13.25
N THR A 50 -8.22 2.71 -12.71
CA THR A 50 -9.03 3.62 -13.51
C THR A 50 -8.50 5.03 -13.26
N ASP A 51 -8.03 5.68 -14.32
CA ASP A 51 -7.43 7.03 -14.23
C ASP A 51 -8.48 8.15 -14.21
N CYS A 52 -9.76 7.79 -14.38
CA CYS A 52 -10.89 8.71 -14.34
C CYS A 52 -12.01 8.14 -13.46
N ILE A 53 -12.55 8.96 -12.57
CA ILE A 53 -13.84 8.69 -11.92
C ILE A 53 -14.88 8.77 -13.04
N LEU A 54 -15.41 7.63 -13.48
CA LEU A 54 -16.42 7.58 -14.54
C LEU A 54 -17.84 7.85 -14.01
N ASN A 55 -18.03 7.77 -12.69
CA ASN A 55 -19.32 7.91 -12.03
C ASN A 55 -19.12 8.61 -10.69
N ASP A 56 -19.71 9.80 -10.50
CA ASP A 56 -19.64 10.55 -9.22
C ASP A 56 -20.26 9.75 -8.06
N ASP A 57 -21.20 8.85 -8.34
CA ASP A 57 -21.81 7.94 -7.35
C ASP A 57 -20.90 6.76 -6.96
N GLU A 58 -19.89 6.41 -7.78
CA GLU A 58 -18.86 5.40 -7.48
C GLU A 58 -17.55 6.02 -6.99
N ALA A 59 -17.46 7.35 -6.99
CA ALA A 59 -16.29 8.14 -6.59
C ALA A 59 -15.91 8.02 -5.11
N VAL A 60 -16.78 7.41 -4.30
CA VAL A 60 -16.62 7.37 -2.84
C VAL A 60 -16.18 5.98 -2.39
N GLN A 61 -15.03 5.51 -2.90
CA GLN A 61 -14.39 4.33 -2.28
C GLN A 61 -13.97 4.61 -0.83
N TYR A 62 -13.78 5.88 -0.47
CA TYR A 62 -13.51 6.32 0.90
C TYR A 62 -14.23 7.64 1.19
N PRO A 63 -14.95 7.76 2.32
CA PRO A 63 -15.52 9.02 2.76
C PRO A 63 -14.44 10.08 2.91
N ILE A 64 -14.78 11.35 2.64
CA ILE A 64 -13.83 12.46 2.77
C ILE A 64 -13.33 12.60 4.21
N GLU A 65 -14.15 12.22 5.18
CA GLU A 65 -13.80 12.14 6.60
C GLU A 65 -12.70 11.12 6.86
N PHE A 66 -12.73 9.98 6.14
CA PHE A 66 -11.68 8.97 6.21
C PHE A 66 -10.37 9.51 5.64
N LEU A 67 -10.41 10.13 4.46
CA LEU A 67 -9.22 10.74 3.84
C LEU A 67 -8.61 11.84 4.72
N ASN A 68 -9.45 12.68 5.33
CA ASN A 68 -9.04 13.73 6.26
C ASN A 68 -8.50 13.19 7.60
N SER A 69 -8.79 11.94 7.94
CA SER A 69 -8.26 11.26 9.14
C SER A 69 -6.91 10.58 8.90
N ILE A 70 -6.48 10.44 7.64
CA ILE A 70 -5.15 9.90 7.31
C ILE A 70 -4.12 10.97 7.66
N GLN A 71 -3.65 10.95 8.91
CA GLN A 71 -2.49 11.73 9.33
C GLN A 71 -1.25 11.15 8.65
N THR A 72 -0.72 11.83 7.64
CA THR A 72 0.62 11.56 7.12
C THR A 72 1.65 12.17 8.07
N PRO A 73 2.64 11.41 8.59
CA PRO A 73 3.65 11.96 9.49
C PRO A 73 4.58 13.02 8.86
N ASP A 74 4.55 13.22 7.54
CA ASP A 74 5.59 13.96 6.81
C ASP A 74 5.10 15.13 5.94
N LEU A 75 3.91 15.68 6.18
CA LEU A 75 3.50 16.96 5.58
C LEU A 75 3.41 18.04 6.65
N GLN A 76 4.56 18.47 7.16
CA GLN A 76 4.66 19.81 7.75
C GLN A 76 4.53 20.82 6.61
N ALA A 77 3.30 21.27 6.37
CA ALA A 77 3.03 22.45 5.56
C ALA A 77 3.63 23.67 6.27
N THR A 78 4.83 24.07 5.84
CA THR A 78 5.39 25.37 6.19
C THR A 78 4.67 26.45 5.39
N THR A 79 3.86 27.23 6.12
CA THR A 79 3.41 28.63 5.93
C THR A 79 3.28 29.19 4.52
#